data_AF-A0A386ZCW3-F1
#
_entry.id   AF-A0A386ZCW3-F1
#
_cell.length_a   1.000
_cell.length_b   1.000
_cell.length_c   1.000
_cell.angle_alpha   90.00
_cell.angle_beta   90.00
_cell.angle_gamma   90.00
#
_symmetry.space_group_name_H-M   'P 1'
#
loop_
_entity.id
_entity.type
_entity.pdbx_description
1 polymer ?
#
loop_
_entity_poly.entity_id
_entity_poly.type
_entity_poly.pdbx_seq_one_letter_code
_entity_poly.pdbx_strand_id
1 'polypeptide(L)'
;MKNSRIAGAGLAAAAVTGLLLPAAPAEAKAPVPNACLVIENQTSYGLTVVVRNRLFEGDSWKISPNITTTLTLDNGNAIATADGDWSIDAPSGTWRYEPDWNRDRGCNGSWVYTVS
;
A
#
# COMPACT_ATOMS: atom_id res chain seq x y z
N MET A 1 33.90 -56.44 13.07
CA MET A 1 32.81 -56.57 12.08
C MET A 1 31.52 -56.06 12.70
N LYS A 2 30.71 -55.36 11.88
CA LYS A 2 29.36 -54.77 12.09
C LYS A 2 29.26 -53.41 12.79
N ASN A 3 28.94 -52.42 11.95
CA ASN A 3 28.49 -51.06 12.24
C ASN A 3 27.06 -51.04 12.79
N SER A 4 26.70 -49.97 13.50
CA SER A 4 25.52 -49.14 13.18
C SER A 4 25.52 -47.86 14.02
N ARG A 5 25.46 -46.70 13.35
CA ARG A 5 25.19 -45.38 13.92
C ARG A 5 23.72 -45.04 13.67
N ILE A 6 23.02 -44.55 14.69
CA ILE A 6 21.69 -43.93 14.62
C ILE A 6 21.87 -42.62 15.43
N ALA A 7 22.05 -41.45 14.80
CA ALA A 7 21.03 -40.54 14.25
C ALA A 7 19.88 -40.29 15.26
N GLY A 8 19.51 -39.09 15.69
CA GLY A 8 19.83 -37.76 15.21
C GLY A 8 19.43 -36.71 16.25
N ALA A 9 19.96 -35.52 16.03
CA ALA A 9 19.58 -34.28 16.68
C ALA A 9 18.17 -33.85 16.24
N GLY A 10 17.52 -33.02 17.06
CA GLY A 10 16.30 -32.33 16.63
C GLY A 10 15.69 -31.51 17.74
N LEU A 11 16.30 -30.35 18.03
CA LEU A 11 15.67 -29.25 18.77
C LEU A 11 14.29 -28.95 18.16
N ALA A 12 13.23 -29.15 18.94
CA ALA A 12 11.91 -28.67 18.59
C ALA A 12 11.91 -27.14 18.69
N ALA A 13 12.12 -26.47 17.56
CA ALA A 13 11.86 -25.05 17.44
C ALA A 13 10.35 -24.82 17.58
N ALA A 14 9.95 -24.13 18.64
CA ALA A 14 8.59 -23.65 18.80
C ALA A 14 8.28 -22.67 17.67
N ALA A 15 7.48 -23.09 16.71
CA ALA A 15 6.93 -22.21 15.69
C ALA A 15 5.93 -21.27 16.36
N VAL A 16 6.32 -20.02 16.60
CA VAL A 16 5.40 -18.94 16.92
C VAL A 16 4.63 -18.65 15.63
N THR A 17 3.47 -19.29 15.47
CA THR A 17 2.47 -18.90 14.48
C THR A 17 1.90 -17.55 14.90
N GLY A 18 2.60 -16.48 14.53
CA GLY A 18 2.03 -15.14 14.56
C GLY A 18 0.83 -15.12 13.61
N LEU A 19 -0.37 -14.89 14.16
CA LEU A 19 -1.52 -14.51 13.35
C LEU A 19 -1.13 -13.26 12.56
N LEU A 20 -0.89 -13.41 11.27
CA LEU A 20 -0.94 -12.31 10.32
C LEU A 20 -2.42 -11.92 10.21
N LEU A 21 -2.86 -11.02 11.09
CA LEU A 21 -4.10 -10.29 10.81
C LEU A 21 -3.85 -9.51 9.52
N PRO A 22 -4.62 -9.71 8.45
CA PRO A 22 -4.53 -8.83 7.30
C PRO A 22 -4.83 -7.43 7.82
N ALA A 23 -3.90 -6.49 7.59
CA ALA A 23 -4.18 -5.09 7.84
C ALA A 23 -5.45 -4.76 7.03
N ALA A 24 -6.49 -4.29 7.71
CA ALA A 24 -7.68 -3.80 7.03
C ALA A 24 -7.27 -2.71 6.03
N PRO A 25 -7.93 -2.62 4.87
CA PRO A 25 -7.58 -1.61 3.89
C PRO A 25 -7.59 -0.23 4.54
N ALA A 26 -6.60 0.57 4.21
CA ALA A 26 -6.55 1.94 4.67
C ALA A 26 -7.57 2.73 3.85
N GLU A 27 -8.56 3.32 4.52
CA GLU A 27 -9.64 4.09 3.89
C GLU A 27 -9.47 5.59 4.12
N ALA A 28 -9.78 6.40 3.09
CA ALA A 28 -9.81 7.85 3.21
C ALA A 28 -10.87 8.31 4.21
N LYS A 29 -10.58 9.40 4.96
CA LYS A 29 -11.42 9.85 6.08
C LYS A 29 -12.80 10.40 5.64
N ALA A 30 -12.92 10.84 4.38
CA ALA A 30 -14.18 11.28 3.78
C ALA A 30 -14.09 11.24 2.24
N PRO A 31 -15.17 10.89 1.52
CA PRO A 31 -15.15 10.93 0.06
C PRO A 31 -15.02 12.38 -0.44
N VAL A 32 -14.01 12.63 -1.29
CA VAL A 32 -13.86 13.90 -2.02
C VAL A 32 -13.88 13.61 -3.53
N PRO A 33 -15.01 13.85 -4.22
CA PRO A 33 -15.18 13.46 -5.61
C PRO A 33 -14.03 13.93 -6.51
N ASN A 34 -13.55 13.03 -7.38
CA ASN A 34 -12.48 13.27 -8.33
C ASN A 34 -11.13 13.66 -7.68
N ALA A 35 -10.90 13.28 -6.42
CA ALA A 35 -9.60 13.41 -5.78
C ALA A 35 -8.64 12.33 -6.30
N CYS A 36 -7.39 12.73 -6.56
CA CYS A 36 -6.35 11.80 -6.97
C CYS A 36 -5.69 11.11 -5.78
N LEU A 37 -5.05 9.97 -6.02
CA LEU A 37 -4.31 9.24 -5.00
C LEU A 37 -2.82 9.54 -5.07
N VAL A 38 -2.25 9.94 -3.93
CA VAL A 38 -0.82 10.18 -3.76
C VAL A 38 -0.31 9.34 -2.60
N ILE A 39 0.83 8.67 -2.81
CA ILE A 39 1.50 7.88 -1.78
C ILE A 39 2.79 8.57 -1.38
N GLU A 40 2.96 8.83 -0.10
CA GLU A 40 4.21 9.29 0.48
C GLU A 40 4.87 8.14 1.21
N ASN A 41 5.98 7.65 0.67
CA ASN A 41 6.81 6.68 1.33
C ASN A 41 7.95 7.40 2.05
N GLN A 42 7.80 7.65 3.35
CA GLN A 42 8.83 8.24 4.21
C GLN A 42 9.73 7.17 4.85
N THR A 43 9.55 5.90 4.48
CA THR A 43 10.38 4.79 4.99
C THR A 43 11.69 4.66 4.20
N SER A 44 12.65 3.92 4.76
CA SER A 44 13.93 3.59 4.12
C SER A 44 13.85 2.43 3.11
N TYR A 45 12.67 1.83 2.91
CA TYR A 45 12.47 0.71 2.00
C TYR A 45 11.36 0.99 0.98
N GLY A 46 11.37 0.26 -0.13
CA GLY A 46 10.32 0.36 -1.13
C GLY A 46 9.05 -0.36 -0.67
N LEU A 47 7.88 0.16 -1.02
CA LEU A 47 6.60 -0.45 -0.69
C LEU A 47 5.77 -0.74 -1.95
N THR A 48 4.86 -1.70 -1.83
CA THR A 48 3.87 -2.00 -2.85
C THR A 48 2.51 -1.57 -2.31
N VAL A 49 1.81 -0.72 -3.07
CA VAL A 49 0.42 -0.33 -2.79
C VAL A 49 -0.47 -1.05 -3.77
N VAL A 50 -1.55 -1.67 -3.29
CA VAL A 50 -2.60 -2.25 -4.13
C VAL A 50 -3.87 -1.46 -3.93
N VAL A 51 -4.52 -1.01 -5.01
CA VAL A 51 -5.79 -0.30 -4.93
C VAL A 51 -6.95 -1.30 -4.96
N ARG A 52 -7.95 -1.08 -4.11
CA ARG A 52 -9.13 -1.95 -3.96
C ARG A 52 -10.43 -1.30 -4.46
N ASN A 53 -10.38 -0.05 -4.91
CA ASN A 53 -11.53 0.60 -5.55
C ASN A 53 -11.92 -0.11 -6.84
N ARG A 54 -13.24 -0.22 -7.11
CA ARG A 54 -13.81 -0.96 -8.24
C ARG A 54 -13.20 -0.64 -9.62
N LEU A 55 -12.75 0.60 -9.83
CA LEU A 55 -12.17 1.03 -11.12
C LEU A 55 -10.71 0.61 -11.31
N PHE A 56 -9.99 0.32 -10.23
CA PHE A 56 -8.55 0.04 -10.20
C PHE A 56 -8.26 -1.21 -9.38
N GLU A 57 -9.24 -2.12 -9.28
CA GLU A 57 -9.20 -3.24 -8.36
C GLU A 57 -8.07 -4.21 -8.76
N GLY A 58 -7.10 -4.36 -7.85
CA GLY A 58 -5.94 -5.23 -8.07
C GLY A 58 -4.76 -4.56 -8.76
N ASP A 59 -4.90 -3.30 -9.19
CA ASP A 59 -3.77 -2.54 -9.69
C ASP A 59 -2.77 -2.27 -8.56
N SER A 60 -1.48 -2.34 -8.89
CA SER A 60 -0.42 -2.21 -7.91
C SER A 60 0.71 -1.30 -8.37
N TRP A 61 1.23 -0.51 -7.43
CA TRP A 61 2.32 0.42 -7.66
C TRP A 61 3.47 0.15 -6.70
N LYS A 62 4.68 0.12 -7.26
CA LYS A 62 5.92 0.08 -6.47
C LYS A 62 6.38 1.50 -6.21
N ILE A 63 6.49 1.85 -4.94
CA ILE A 63 6.90 3.19 -4.49
C ILE A 63 8.28 3.08 -3.87
N SER A 64 9.25 3.82 -4.42
CA SER A 64 10.62 3.85 -3.91
C SER A 64 10.68 4.44 -2.49
N PRO A 65 11.76 4.20 -1.74
CA PRO A 65 11.98 4.84 -0.44
C PRO A 65 12.05 6.36 -0.54
N ASN A 66 11.62 7.06 0.51
CA ASN A 66 11.76 8.53 0.68
C ASN A 66 11.24 9.38 -0.49
N ILE A 67 10.14 8.98 -1.13
CA ILE A 67 9.53 9.75 -2.23
C ILE A 67 8.01 9.90 -2.08
N THR A 68 7.49 10.94 -2.71
CA THR A 68 6.06 11.19 -2.93
C THR A 68 5.70 10.83 -4.36
N THR A 69 4.69 9.99 -4.57
CA THR A 69 4.27 9.52 -5.89
C THR A 69 2.77 9.71 -6.08
N THR A 70 2.37 10.51 -7.07
CA THR A 70 1.00 10.50 -7.59
C THR A 70 0.80 9.23 -8.40
N LEU A 71 -0.19 8.42 -8.06
CA LEU A 71 -0.46 7.19 -8.79
C LEU A 71 -1.06 7.52 -10.16
N THR A 72 -0.52 6.89 -11.21
CA THR A 72 -0.93 7.12 -12.60
C THR A 72 -1.19 5.80 -13.30
N LEU A 73 -2.09 5.84 -14.28
CA LEU A 73 -2.30 4.79 -15.28
C LEU A 73 -1.10 4.71 -16.24
N ASP A 74 -1.05 3.65 -17.05
CA ASP A 74 -0.01 3.43 -18.07
C ASP A 74 0.06 4.57 -19.12
N ASN A 75 -1.04 5.28 -19.33
CA ASN A 75 -1.10 6.44 -20.23
C ASN A 75 -0.60 7.75 -19.59
N GLY A 76 -0.12 7.71 -18.34
CA GLY A 76 0.40 8.85 -17.59
C GLY A 76 -0.68 9.69 -16.89
N ASN A 77 -1.96 9.37 -17.04
CA ASN A 77 -3.04 10.09 -16.36
C ASN A 77 -3.09 9.70 -14.88
N ALA A 78 -3.27 10.67 -14.00
CA ALA A 78 -3.49 10.42 -12.58
C ALA A 78 -4.77 9.61 -12.38
N ILE A 79 -4.72 8.63 -11.48
CA ILE A 79 -5.93 7.91 -11.10
C ILE A 79 -6.79 8.79 -10.19
N ALA A 80 -8.09 8.80 -10.44
CA ALA A 80 -9.09 9.51 -9.65
C ALA A 80 -10.35 8.64 -9.54
N THR A 81 -11.01 8.67 -8.38
CA THR A 81 -12.29 8.01 -8.16
C THR A 81 -13.41 9.04 -8.26
N ALA A 82 -14.52 8.68 -8.92
CA ALA A 82 -15.65 9.61 -9.12
C ALA A 82 -16.36 9.93 -7.79
N ASP A 83 -16.47 8.91 -6.95
CA ASP A 83 -16.96 8.93 -5.58
C ASP A 83 -15.95 9.56 -4.61
N GLY A 84 -14.66 9.57 -4.95
CA GLY A 84 -13.64 10.24 -4.14
C GLY A 84 -13.20 9.49 -2.89
N ASP A 85 -13.63 8.24 -2.77
CA ASP A 85 -13.17 7.30 -1.76
C ASP A 85 -11.93 6.56 -2.26
N TRP A 86 -11.07 6.14 -1.34
CA TRP A 86 -9.87 5.36 -1.61
C TRP A 86 -9.73 4.25 -0.60
N SER A 87 -9.62 3.03 -1.10
CA SER A 87 -9.33 1.82 -0.33
C SER A 87 -8.06 1.20 -0.89
N ILE A 88 -7.04 1.03 -0.05
CA ILE A 88 -5.75 0.47 -0.47
C ILE A 88 -5.25 -0.59 0.50
N ASP A 89 -4.47 -1.54 -0.02
CA ASP A 89 -3.57 -2.36 0.80
C ASP A 89 -2.17 -1.78 0.72
N ALA A 90 -1.68 -1.33 1.86
CA ALA A 90 -0.35 -0.78 2.06
C ALA A 90 0.08 -1.03 3.51
N PRO A 91 1.37 -0.85 3.86
CA PRO A 91 1.77 -0.78 5.26
C PRO A 91 0.97 0.31 6.01
N SER A 92 0.93 0.22 7.34
CA SER A 92 0.22 1.18 8.19
C SER A 92 0.72 2.60 7.96
N GLY A 93 -0.22 3.54 7.86
CA GLY A 93 0.06 4.92 7.53
C GLY A 93 -1.09 5.84 7.94
N THR A 94 -1.02 7.08 7.47
CA THR A 94 -2.02 8.11 7.80
C THR A 94 -2.55 8.76 6.53
N TRP A 95 -3.83 9.09 6.55
CA TRP A 95 -4.49 9.82 5.46
C TRP A 95 -4.56 11.30 5.76
N ARG A 96 -4.27 12.12 4.75
CA ARG A 96 -4.58 13.55 4.72
C ARG A 96 -5.11 13.96 3.35
N TYR A 97 -5.91 15.01 3.31
CA TYR A 97 -6.42 15.54 2.05
C TYR A 97 -5.75 16.87 1.75
N GLU A 98 -5.23 17.00 0.53
CA GLU A 98 -4.57 18.20 0.01
C GLU A 98 -5.41 18.82 -1.12
N PRO A 99 -6.11 19.94 -0.85
CA PRO A 99 -7.06 20.52 -1.80
C PRO A 99 -6.41 21.10 -3.07
N ASP A 100 -5.12 21.42 -3.01
CA ASP A 100 -4.39 22.10 -4.08
C ASP A 100 -3.49 21.16 -4.91
N TRP A 101 -3.32 19.91 -4.48
CA TRP A 101 -2.43 18.96 -5.15
C TRP A 101 -3.08 18.33 -6.38
N ASN A 102 -2.30 18.23 -7.46
CA ASN A 102 -2.67 17.64 -8.75
C ASN A 102 -3.90 18.30 -9.43
N ARG A 103 -4.24 19.55 -9.09
CA ARG A 103 -5.31 20.30 -9.79
C ARG A 103 -5.01 20.52 -11.27
N ASP A 104 -3.74 20.74 -11.58
CA ASP A 104 -3.20 20.83 -12.94
C ASP A 104 -3.35 19.53 -13.73
N ARG A 105 -3.53 18.40 -13.03
CA ARG A 105 -3.78 17.06 -13.62
C ARG A 105 -5.27 16.72 -13.72
N GLY A 106 -6.16 17.68 -13.47
CA GLY A 106 -7.61 17.49 -13.55
C GLY A 106 -8.24 16.89 -12.28
N CYS A 107 -7.49 16.80 -11.18
CA CYS A 107 -7.99 16.31 -9.91
C CYS A 107 -8.64 17.43 -9.08
N ASN A 108 -9.66 17.10 -8.31
CA ASN A 108 -10.21 18.01 -7.29
C ASN A 108 -9.46 17.79 -5.97
N GLY A 109 -8.18 18.16 -5.95
CA GLY A 109 -7.27 17.85 -4.85
C GLY A 109 -6.77 16.40 -4.86
N SER A 110 -6.11 16.01 -3.78
CA SER A 110 -5.50 14.68 -3.64
C SER A 110 -5.66 14.13 -2.23
N TRP A 111 -6.03 12.86 -2.15
CA TRP A 111 -5.84 12.07 -0.93
C TRP A 111 -4.40 11.58 -0.89
N VAL A 112 -3.71 11.91 0.19
CA VAL A 112 -2.33 11.54 0.44
C VAL A 112 -2.31 10.48 1.53
N TYR A 113 -1.73 9.33 1.23
CA TYR A 113 -1.44 8.29 2.21
C TYR A 113 0.05 8.29 2.53
N THR A 114 0.40 8.60 3.78
CA THR A 114 1.77 8.68 4.25
C THR A 114 2.13 7.45 5.07
N VAL A 115 3.14 6.72 4.62
CA VAL A 115 3.76 5.60 5.32
C VAL A 115 5.11 6.08 5.88
N SER A 116 5.32 5.90 7.19
CA SER A 116 6.49 6.39 7.93
C SER A 116 7.07 5.32 8.84
#